data_AF-A0A5E4LAF3-F1
#
_entry.id   AF-A0A5E4LAF3-F1
#
_cell.length_a   1.000
_cell.length_b   1.000
_cell.length_c   1.000
_cell.angle_alpha   90.00
_cell.angle_beta   90.00
_cell.angle_gamma   90.00
#
_symmetry.space_group_name_H-M   'P 1'
#
loop_
_entity.id
_entity.type
_entity.pdbx_description
1 polymer ?
#
loop_
_entity_poly.entity_id
_entity_poly.type
_entity_poly.pdbx_seq_one_letter_code
_entity_poly.pdbx_strand_id
1 'polypeptide(L)'
;MAKVCIICEKEKSGHPVADDIVISTIRWFKNKTNTAKNNTLVVCNDCLPEHKKKREKFEKNLVTHVVLAAIVLLLLFFLPLIAGAGISLTSLLLGLVLAILIIAFAGIYHWPRTTDGAEKLPAAQAKVPEKEEEKKGKKK
;
A
#
# COMPACT_ATOMS: atom_id res chain seq x y z
N MET A 1 8.86 -8.19 -26.72
CA MET A 1 9.08 -7.33 -25.54
C MET A 1 10.18 -7.95 -24.71
N ALA A 2 11.18 -7.17 -24.28
CA ALA A 2 12.26 -7.69 -23.44
C ALA A 2 11.73 -7.99 -22.03
N LYS A 3 12.11 -9.15 -21.47
CA LYS A 3 11.83 -9.51 -20.08
C LYS A 3 13.02 -9.09 -19.24
N VAL A 4 12.82 -8.10 -18.37
CA VAL A 4 13.91 -7.52 -17.57
C VAL A 4 13.67 -7.82 -16.10
N CYS A 5 14.72 -8.30 -15.43
CA CYS A 5 14.66 -8.53 -14.00
C CYS A 5 14.62 -7.20 -13.22
N ILE A 6 13.65 -7.02 -12.32
CA ILE A 6 13.52 -5.77 -11.54
C ILE A 6 14.67 -5.53 -10.55
N ILE A 7 15.43 -6.57 -10.18
CA ILE A 7 16.51 -6.47 -9.19
C ILE A 7 17.87 -6.26 -9.87
N CYS A 8 18.19 -7.09 -10.86
CA CYS A 8 19.51 -7.04 -11.50
C CYS A 8 19.51 -6.31 -12.85
N GLU A 9 18.35 -5.83 -13.33
CA GLU A 9 18.16 -5.09 -14.59
C GLU A 9 18.65 -5.83 -15.86
N LYS A 10 18.96 -7.12 -15.74
CA LYS A 10 19.37 -7.97 -16.86
C LYS A 10 18.16 -8.58 -17.55
N GLU A 11 18.30 -8.79 -18.85
CA GLU A 11 17.32 -9.55 -19.64
C GLU A 11 17.40 -11.03 -19.24
N LYS A 12 16.37 -11.51 -18.55
CA LYS A 12 16.29 -12.89 -18.04
C LYS A 12 14.84 -13.37 -18.08
N SER A 13 14.65 -14.68 -18.19
CA SER A 13 13.38 -15.31 -17.87
C SER A 13 13.21 -15.43 -16.35
N GLY A 14 11.97 -15.39 -15.89
CA GLY A 14 11.67 -15.42 -14.46
C GLY A 14 10.18 -15.29 -14.18
N HIS A 15 9.88 -15.19 -12.89
CA HIS A 15 8.53 -15.04 -12.36
C HIS A 15 7.95 -13.68 -12.76
N PRO A 16 6.76 -13.61 -13.38
CA PRO A 16 6.18 -12.33 -13.76
C PRO A 16 5.87 -11.50 -12.51
N VAL A 17 6.07 -10.20 -12.62
CA VAL A 17 5.66 -9.25 -11.58
C VAL A 17 4.24 -8.79 -11.91
N ALA A 18 3.37 -8.77 -10.91
CA ALA A 18 2.02 -8.23 -11.06
C ALA A 18 2.09 -6.73 -11.37
N ASP A 19 1.36 -6.30 -12.40
CA ASP A 19 1.23 -4.88 -12.71
C ASP A 19 0.28 -4.20 -11.72
N ASP A 20 0.85 -3.79 -10.59
CA ASP A 20 0.14 -2.99 -9.59
C ASP A 20 -0.05 -1.53 -10.06
N ILE A 21 -0.99 -0.82 -9.43
CA ILE A 21 -1.27 0.62 -9.67
C ILE A 21 0.00 1.48 -9.59
N VAL A 22 0.95 1.10 -8.73
CA VAL A 22 2.24 1.79 -8.61
C VAL A 22 3.07 1.63 -9.89
N ILE A 23 3.17 0.40 -10.42
CA ILE A 23 3.92 0.14 -11.67
C ILE A 23 3.23 0.82 -12.85
N SER A 24 1.89 0.78 -12.92
CA SER A 24 1.15 1.45 -14.00
C SER A 24 1.35 2.96 -13.97
N THR A 25 1.35 3.57 -12.78
CA THR A 25 1.59 5.01 -12.59
C THR A 25 3.02 5.39 -12.98
N ILE A 26 4.01 4.61 -12.56
CA ILE A 26 5.42 4.82 -12.95
C ILE A 26 5.57 4.70 -14.46
N ARG A 27 4.96 3.69 -15.10
CA ARG A 27 4.99 3.54 -16.57
C ARG A 27 4.30 4.71 -17.26
N TRP A 28 3.15 5.15 -16.76
CA TRP A 28 2.44 6.31 -17.30
C TRP A 28 3.31 7.56 -17.27
N PHE A 29 3.95 7.84 -16.13
CA PHE A 29 4.85 8.97 -15.99
C PHE A 29 6.07 8.85 -16.92
N LYS A 30 6.72 7.67 -16.95
CA LYS A 30 7.90 7.44 -17.81
C LYS A 30 7.58 7.47 -19.31
N ASN A 31 6.38 7.05 -19.71
CA ASN A 31 5.90 7.18 -21.09
C ASN A 31 5.67 8.66 -21.43
N LYS A 32 5.09 9.43 -20.50
CA LYS A 32 4.89 10.87 -20.68
C LYS A 32 6.21 11.64 -20.78
N THR A 33 7.26 11.21 -20.08
CA THR A 33 8.62 11.79 -20.20
C THR A 33 9.46 11.17 -21.32
N ASN A 34 8.89 10.31 -22.17
CA ASN A 34 9.57 9.64 -23.30
C ASN A 34 10.86 8.89 -22.90
N THR A 35 10.99 8.46 -21.64
CA THR A 35 12.23 7.89 -21.09
C THR A 35 12.20 6.36 -21.02
N ALA A 36 11.07 5.68 -21.29
CA ALA A 36 10.92 4.24 -21.04
C ALA A 36 10.72 3.35 -22.27
N LYS A 37 11.30 2.15 -22.16
CA LYS A 37 11.05 0.96 -23.00
C LYS A 37 9.90 0.14 -22.38
N ASN A 38 8.90 -0.23 -23.16
CA ASN A 38 7.76 -1.10 -22.77
C ASN A 38 8.25 -2.55 -22.52
N ASN A 39 8.99 -2.75 -21.44
CA ASN A 39 9.55 -4.04 -21.05
C ASN A 39 8.63 -4.76 -20.05
N THR A 40 8.61 -6.08 -20.13
CA THR A 40 7.91 -6.92 -19.15
C THR A 40 8.82 -7.11 -17.94
N LEU A 41 8.34 -6.74 -16.74
CA LEU A 41 9.10 -6.90 -15.51
C LEU A 41 8.95 -8.32 -14.98
N VAL A 42 10.09 -8.95 -14.68
CA VAL A 42 10.15 -10.29 -14.08
C VAL A 42 11.10 -10.30 -12.89
N VAL A 43 11.06 -11.36 -12.09
CA VAL A 43 12.07 -11.67 -11.07
C VAL A 43 12.76 -12.97 -11.48
N CYS A 44 14.06 -12.92 -11.78
CA CYS A 44 14.81 -14.14 -12.08
C CYS A 44 14.97 -15.01 -10.83
N ASN A 45 15.13 -16.31 -11.01
CA ASN A 45 15.25 -17.29 -9.91
C ASN A 45 16.36 -16.94 -8.92
N ASP A 46 17.49 -16.43 -9.41
CA ASP A 46 18.64 -16.02 -8.59
C ASP A 46 18.30 -14.87 -7.61
N CYS A 47 17.40 -13.96 -8.01
CA CYS A 47 17.04 -12.77 -7.24
C CYS A 47 15.74 -12.94 -6.45
N LEU A 48 15.04 -14.06 -6.61
CA LEU A 48 13.84 -14.41 -5.87
C LEU A 48 14.01 -14.38 -4.34
N PRO A 49 15.10 -14.92 -3.74
CA PRO A 49 15.27 -14.85 -2.28
C PRO A 49 15.46 -13.41 -1.79
N GLU A 50 16.13 -12.56 -2.57
CA GLU A 50 16.30 -11.15 -2.24
C GLU A 50 14.97 -10.39 -2.36
N HIS A 51 14.19 -10.67 -3.40
CA HIS A 51 12.85 -10.11 -3.59
C HIS A 51 11.94 -10.41 -2.40
N LYS A 52 11.89 -11.67 -1.96
CA LYS A 52 11.11 -12.08 -0.78
C LYS A 52 11.50 -11.32 0.48
N LYS A 53 12.80 -11.21 0.77
CA LYS A 53 13.30 -10.44 1.92
C LYS A 53 12.90 -8.96 1.86
N LYS A 54 13.03 -8.34 0.69
CA LYS A 54 12.63 -6.93 0.49
C LYS A 54 11.12 -6.75 0.66
N ARG A 55 10.33 -7.69 0.15
CA ARG A 55 8.87 -7.69 0.30
C ARG A 55 8.42 -7.82 1.75
N GLU A 56 9.00 -8.76 2.51
CA GLU A 56 8.70 -8.91 3.94
C GLU A 56 9.07 -7.64 4.73
N LYS A 57 10.20 -7.01 4.41
CA LYS A 57 10.61 -5.76 5.03
C LYS A 57 9.64 -4.63 4.70
N PHE A 58 9.19 -4.55 3.45
CA PHE A 58 8.18 -3.58 3.03
C PHE A 58 6.86 -3.78 3.80
N GLU A 59 6.37 -5.01 3.92
CA GLU A 59 5.12 -5.30 4.64
C GLU A 59 5.23 -4.95 6.13
N LYS A 60 6.33 -5.29 6.80
CA LYS A 60 6.59 -4.88 8.18
C LYS A 60 6.63 -3.36 8.33
N ASN A 61 7.35 -2.68 7.44
CA ASN A 61 7.43 -1.22 7.46
C ASN A 61 6.05 -0.60 7.25
N LEU A 62 5.28 -1.09 6.29
CA LEU A 62 3.94 -0.57 5.99
C LEU A 62 3.01 -0.71 7.20
N VAL A 63 3.00 -1.87 7.86
CA VAL A 63 2.25 -2.08 9.10
C VAL A 63 2.69 -1.10 10.18
N THR A 64 4.00 -0.91 10.40
CA THR A 64 4.52 0.06 11.37
C THR A 64 4.06 1.49 11.07
N HIS A 65 4.07 1.91 9.80
CA HIS A 65 3.62 3.25 9.42
C HIS A 65 2.10 3.42 9.59
N VAL A 66 1.31 2.39 9.32
CA VAL A 66 -0.14 2.40 9.56
C VAL A 66 -0.44 2.53 11.06
N VAL A 67 0.25 1.76 11.90
CA VAL A 67 0.13 1.86 13.37
C VAL A 67 0.54 3.24 13.85
N LEU A 68 1.65 3.79 13.36
CA LEU A 68 2.11 5.13 13.70
C LEU A 68 1.08 6.20 13.30
N ALA A 69 0.54 6.12 12.07
CA ALA A 69 -0.49 7.03 11.60
C ALA A 69 -1.76 6.97 12.47
N ALA A 70 -2.18 5.77 12.89
CA ALA A 70 -3.31 5.58 13.80
C ALA A 70 -3.06 6.22 15.18
N ILE A 71 -1.87 6.04 15.74
CA ILE A 71 -1.48 6.68 17.02
C ILE A 71 -1.48 8.21 16.88
N VAL A 72 -0.90 8.74 15.80
CA VAL A 72 -0.87 10.19 15.55
C VAL A 72 -2.28 10.75 15.41
N LEU A 73 -3.17 10.06 14.68
CA LEU A 73 -4.58 10.47 14.57
C LEU A 73 -5.30 10.46 15.92
N LEU A 74 -5.10 9.42 16.74
CA LEU A 74 -5.64 9.36 18.09
C LEU A 74 -5.14 10.54 18.93
N LEU A 75 -3.84 10.81 18.93
CA LEU A 75 -3.28 11.93 19.67
C LEU A 75 -3.88 13.26 19.20
N LEU A 76 -3.96 13.50 17.89
CA LEU A 76 -4.55 14.72 17.35
C LEU A 76 -6.03 14.90 17.68
N PHE A 77 -6.77 13.80 17.88
CA PHE A 77 -8.17 13.86 18.26
C PHE A 77 -8.38 14.02 19.77
N PHE A 78 -7.62 13.30 20.59
CA PHE A 78 -7.79 13.26 22.05
C PHE A 78 -7.07 14.40 22.79
N LEU A 79 -5.93 14.90 22.30
CA LEU A 79 -5.21 16.00 22.96
C LEU A 79 -6.05 17.28 23.07
N PRO A 80 -6.71 17.78 22.00
CA PRO A 80 -7.54 18.98 22.09
C PRO A 80 -8.69 18.81 23.09
N LEU A 81 -9.30 17.62 23.11
CA LEU A 81 -10.39 17.28 24.02
C LEU A 81 -9.97 17.38 25.50
N ILE A 82 -8.78 16.86 25.85
CA ILE A 82 -8.25 16.93 27.22
C ILE A 82 -7.80 18.35 27.57
N ALA A 83 -7.25 19.09 26.61
CA ALA A 83 -6.80 20.47 26.81
C ALA A 83 -7.96 21.48 26.94
N GLY A 84 -9.21 21.05 26.78
CA GLY A 84 -10.38 21.94 26.74
C GLY A 84 -10.41 22.85 25.50
N ALA A 85 -9.51 22.61 24.54
CA ALA A 85 -9.51 23.29 23.25
C ALA A 85 -10.55 22.59 22.36
N GLY A 86 -11.60 23.31 21.98
CA GLY A 86 -12.63 22.77 21.08
C GLY A 86 -12.03 22.20 19.79
N ILE A 87 -12.72 21.22 19.20
CA ILE A 87 -12.27 20.58 17.95
C ILE A 87 -12.48 21.58 16.81
N SER A 88 -11.40 22.15 16.29
CA SER A 88 -11.46 22.98 15.09
C SER A 88 -11.49 22.11 13.83
N LEU A 89 -12.28 22.51 12.83
CA LEU A 89 -12.29 21.81 11.54
C LEU A 89 -10.92 21.84 10.87
N THR A 90 -10.17 22.94 11.06
CA THR A 90 -8.82 23.12 10.52
C THR A 90 -7.84 22.10 11.08
N SER A 91 -7.86 21.84 12.39
CA SER A 91 -6.99 20.84 13.02
C SER A 91 -7.32 19.42 12.58
N LEU A 92 -8.61 19.12 12.37
CA LEU A 92 -9.05 17.84 11.81
C LEU A 92 -8.52 17.65 10.37
N LEU A 93 -8.66 18.67 9.52
CA LEU A 93 -8.21 18.63 8.13
C LEU A 93 -6.68 18.45 8.05
N LEU A 94 -5.94 19.21 8.85
CA LEU A 94 -4.48 19.13 8.91
C LEU A 94 -4.01 17.76 9.40
N GLY A 95 -4.66 17.19 10.41
CA GLY A 95 -4.36 15.86 10.92
C GLY A 95 -4.62 14.76 9.88
N LEU A 96 -5.70 14.89 9.12
CA LEU A 96 -6.00 13.97 8.01
C LEU A 96 -4.94 14.05 6.91
N VAL A 97 -4.55 15.26 6.49
CA VAL A 97 -3.49 15.45 5.49
C VAL A 97 -2.16 14.84 5.97
N LEU A 98 -1.81 15.05 7.24
CA LEU A 98 -0.61 14.48 7.84
C LEU A 98 -0.64 12.94 7.85
N ALA A 99 -1.77 12.34 8.24
CA ALA A 99 -1.95 10.89 8.25
C ALA A 99 -1.82 10.29 6.83
N ILE A 100 -2.46 10.92 5.84
CA ILE A 100 -2.35 10.52 4.43
C ILE A 100 -0.88 10.62 3.98
N LEU A 101 -0.18 11.69 4.34
CA LEU A 101 1.22 11.90 3.97
C LEU A 101 2.14 10.82 4.58
N ILE A 102 1.96 10.46 5.85
CA ILE A 102 2.71 9.37 6.50
C ILE A 102 2.51 8.04 5.76
N ILE A 103 1.26 7.71 5.41
CA ILE A 103 0.93 6.49 4.68
C ILE A 103 1.49 6.55 3.24
N ALA A 104 1.39 7.70 2.58
CA ALA A 104 1.91 7.90 1.23
C ALA A 104 3.42 7.71 1.17
N PHE A 105 4.17 8.25 2.14
CA PHE A 105 5.62 8.03 2.25
C PHE A 105 5.98 6.55 2.42
N ALA A 106 5.18 5.78 3.16
CA ALA A 106 5.36 4.34 3.24
C ALA A 106 5.11 3.64 1.88
N GLY A 107 4.14 4.14 1.11
CA GLY A 107 3.81 3.65 -0.24
C GLY A 107 4.88 3.93 -1.30
N ILE A 108 5.72 4.95 -1.13
CA ILE A 108 6.82 5.25 -2.09
C ILE A 108 7.82 4.08 -2.17
N TYR A 109 7.97 3.30 -1.11
CA TYR A 109 8.83 2.12 -1.07
C TYR A 109 8.11 0.82 -1.47
N HIS A 110 7.06 0.88 -2.30
CA HIS A 110 6.31 -0.28 -2.75
C HIS A 110 7.18 -1.31 -3.46
N TRP A 111 7.13 -2.56 -2.99
CA TRP A 111 7.79 -3.69 -3.65
C TRP A 111 6.72 -4.58 -4.31
N PRO A 112 6.69 -4.74 -5.63
CA PRO A 112 5.57 -5.40 -6.29
C PRO A 112 5.53 -6.91 -6.04
N ARG A 113 4.32 -7.48 -6.07
CA ARG A 113 4.11 -8.93 -5.89
C ARG A 113 4.46 -9.69 -7.17
N THR A 114 4.90 -10.94 -7.04
CA THR A 114 5.04 -11.86 -8.19
C THR A 114 3.70 -12.56 -8.45
N THR A 115 3.34 -12.78 -9.71
CA THR A 115 2.05 -13.38 -10.11
C THR A 115 1.94 -14.84 -9.70
N ASP A 116 3.05 -15.55 -9.52
CA ASP A 116 3.03 -16.95 -9.08
C ASP A 116 2.61 -17.11 -7.60
N GLY A 117 2.53 -15.99 -6.85
CA GLY A 117 1.90 -15.92 -5.53
C GLY A 117 0.45 -15.42 -5.54
N ALA A 118 -0.09 -15.02 -6.69
CA ALA A 118 -1.44 -14.47 -6.81
C ALA A 118 -2.55 -15.53 -6.75
N GLU A 119 -2.21 -16.81 -6.94
CA GLU A 119 -3.20 -17.90 -6.86
C GLU A 119 -3.54 -18.31 -5.42
N LYS A 120 -2.80 -17.83 -4.40
CA LYS A 120 -3.06 -18.14 -2.99
C LYS A 120 -2.84 -16.94 -2.06
N LEU A 121 -3.68 -15.92 -2.19
CA LEU A 121 -4.05 -15.10 -1.03
C LEU A 121 -5.56 -15.21 -0.86
N PRO A 122 -6.06 -15.93 0.17
CA PRO A 122 -7.50 -15.99 0.42
C PRO A 122 -8.00 -14.58 0.70
N ALA A 123 -9.18 -14.29 0.17
CA ALA A 123 -9.97 -13.08 0.37
C ALA A 123 -10.36 -12.86 1.85
N ALA A 124 -9.38 -12.70 2.74
CA ALA A 124 -9.56 -12.73 4.19
C ALA A 124 -9.40 -11.36 4.88
N GLN A 125 -9.21 -10.25 4.14
CA GLN A 125 -9.14 -8.92 4.76
C GLN A 125 -10.02 -7.85 4.09
N ALA A 126 -11.10 -8.29 3.44
CA ALA A 126 -12.25 -7.44 3.13
C ALA A 126 -13.42 -7.75 4.07
N LYS A 127 -13.17 -7.85 5.39
CA LYS A 127 -14.23 -7.62 6.37
C LYS A 127 -14.20 -6.13 6.72
N VAL A 128 -14.84 -5.35 5.86
CA VAL A 128 -15.47 -4.10 6.29
C VAL A 128 -16.43 -4.52 7.43
N PRO A 129 -16.36 -3.93 8.63
CA PRO A 129 -17.40 -4.13 9.62
C PRO A 129 -18.70 -3.57 9.05
N GLU A 130 -19.52 -4.45 8.50
CA GLU A 130 -20.89 -4.20 8.12
C GLU A 130 -21.64 -3.79 9.39
N LYS A 131 -22.03 -2.51 9.43
CA LYS A 131 -22.93 -1.96 10.42
C LYS A 131 -24.21 -2.79 10.46
N GLU A 132 -24.38 -3.57 11.52
CA GLU A 132 -25.68 -4.10 11.90
C GLU A 132 -26.45 -3.00 12.63
N GLU A 133 -27.07 -2.12 11.85
CA GLU A 133 -28.13 -1.22 12.31
C GLU A 133 -29.48 -1.69 11.72
N GLU A 134 -30.38 -2.06 12.63
CA GLU A 134 -31.80 -1.72 12.60
C GLU A 134 -32.73 -2.46 11.61
N LYS A 135 -33.61 -3.36 12.12
CA LYS A 135 -35.06 -3.08 12.26
C LYS A 135 -35.95 -4.29 12.61
N LYS A 136 -36.79 -4.06 13.63
CA LYS A 136 -38.24 -4.34 13.74
C LYS A 136 -38.79 -5.79 13.80
N GLY A 137 -39.62 -6.00 14.83
CA GLY A 137 -40.86 -6.80 14.77
C GLY A 137 -41.13 -7.59 16.05
N LYS A 138 -41.91 -7.11 17.03
CA LYS A 138 -43.39 -7.08 17.09
C LYS A 138 -44.05 -8.48 17.08
N LYS A 139 -44.53 -8.92 18.26
CA LYS A 139 -45.55 -9.96 18.62
C LYS A 139 -45.00 -10.75 19.82
N LYS A 140 -45.67 -10.90 20.96
CA LYS A 140 -47.09 -10.85 21.35
C LYS A 140 -47.20 -10.25 22.74
#